data_AF-A0A117SNV0-F1
#
_entry.id   AF-A0A117SNV0-F1
#
_cell.length_a   1.000
_cell.length_b   1.000
_cell.length_c   1.000
_cell.angle_alpha   90.00
_cell.angle_beta   90.00
_cell.angle_gamma   90.00
#
_symmetry.space_group_name_H-M   'P 1'
#
loop_
_entity.id
_entity.type
_entity.pdbx_description
1 polymer ?
#
loop_
_entity_poly.entity_id
_entity_poly.type
_entity_poly.pdbx_seq_one_letter_code
_entity_poly.pdbx_strand_id
1 'polypeptide(L)'
;MIRVNITGLVNNLIVDYDVILDAIKVLYRVINRDDVDINDLEELLRFFETFVNGCHHVKEERILFPALNLALFLFERSPVYVMVSEPGIARCLIRI
;
A
#
# COMPACT_ATOMS: atom_id res chain seq x y z
N MET A 1 -15.18 20.75 -9.83
CA MET A 1 -14.60 19.51 -10.38
C MET A 1 -13.10 19.57 -10.17
N ILE A 2 -12.56 18.75 -9.25
CA ILE A 2 -11.11 18.72 -8.99
C ILE A 2 -10.44 18.05 -10.20
N ARG A 3 -9.51 18.74 -10.86
CA ARG A 3 -8.66 18.12 -11.89
C ARG A 3 -7.55 17.35 -11.18
N VAL A 4 -7.58 16.03 -11.28
CA VAL A 4 -6.49 15.17 -10.82
C VAL A 4 -5.44 15.09 -11.91
N ASN A 5 -4.19 15.40 -11.58
CA ASN A 5 -3.06 15.11 -12.45
C ASN A 5 -2.72 13.61 -12.36
N ILE A 6 -3.26 12.81 -13.28
CA ILE A 6 -3.10 11.35 -13.29
C ILE A 6 -1.63 10.95 -13.42
N THR A 7 -0.85 11.62 -14.28
CA THR A 7 0.58 11.34 -14.42
C THR A 7 1.34 11.61 -13.14
N GLY A 8 1.05 12.73 -12.46
CA GLY A 8 1.64 13.03 -11.16
C GLY A 8 1.27 12.02 -10.08
N LEU A 9 0.01 11.58 -10.05
CA LEU A 9 -0.48 10.55 -9.13
C LEU A 9 0.24 9.21 -9.34
N VAL A 10 0.31 8.73 -10.57
CA VAL A 10 0.95 7.45 -10.90
C VAL A 10 2.44 7.49 -10.58
N ASN A 11 3.13 8.58 -10.93
CA ASN A 11 4.55 8.73 -10.58
C ASN A 11 4.76 8.73 -9.07
N ASN A 12 3.88 9.37 -8.30
CA ASN A 12 3.98 9.35 -6.85
C ASN A 12 3.72 7.95 -6.26
N LEU A 13 2.75 7.20 -6.78
CA LEU A 13 2.51 5.81 -6.39
C LEU A 13 3.71 4.90 -6.69
N ILE A 14 4.38 5.09 -7.84
CA ILE A 14 5.60 4.34 -8.17
C ILE A 14 6.71 4.62 -7.15
N VAL A 15 6.92 5.89 -6.80
CA VAL A 15 7.91 6.25 -5.77
C VAL A 15 7.56 5.65 -4.41
N ASP A 16 6.28 5.67 -4.02
CA ASP A 16 5.84 5.01 -2.79
C ASP A 16 6.16 3.51 -2.80
N TYR A 17 5.96 2.82 -3.92
CA TYR A 17 6.31 1.40 -4.05
C TYR A 17 7.79 1.12 -3.83
N ASP A 18 8.68 1.99 -4.31
CA ASP A 18 10.13 1.84 -4.07
C ASP A 18 10.43 1.91 -2.57
N VAL A 19 9.81 2.85 -1.85
CA VAL A 19 9.95 2.99 -0.39
C VAL A 19 9.39 1.77 0.34
N ILE A 20 8.23 1.27 -0.08
CA ILE A 20 7.59 0.08 0.51
C ILE A 20 8.48 -1.15 0.32
N LEU A 21 9.05 -1.31 -0.87
CA LEU A 21 9.95 -2.43 -1.16
C LEU A 21 11.20 -2.38 -0.28
N ASP A 22 11.75 -1.19 -0.04
CA ASP A 22 12.89 -1.02 0.87
C ASP A 22 12.52 -1.33 2.33
N ALA A 23 11.34 -0.92 2.79
CA ALA A 23 10.83 -1.30 4.11
C ALA A 23 10.64 -2.82 4.25
N ILE A 24 10.15 -3.49 3.21
CA ILE A 24 10.04 -4.97 3.18
C ILE A 24 11.42 -5.62 3.27
N LYS A 25 12.43 -5.10 2.57
CA LYS A 25 13.82 -5.60 2.70
C LYS A 25 14.34 -5.44 4.13
N VAL A 26 14.02 -4.33 4.80
CA VAL A 26 14.38 -4.12 6.22
C VAL A 26 13.67 -5.16 7.09
N LEU A 27 12.35 -5.34 6.92
CA LEU A 27 11.58 -6.35 7.64
C LEU A 27 12.18 -7.75 7.48
N TYR A 28 12.53 -8.15 6.25
CA TYR A 28 13.20 -9.43 5.99
C TYR A 28 14.52 -9.55 6.75
N ARG A 29 15.33 -8.49 6.82
CA ARG A 29 16.56 -8.53 7.62
C ARG A 29 16.27 -8.68 9.10
N VAL A 30 15.31 -7.93 9.64
CA VAL A 30 14.95 -7.97 11.07
C VAL A 30 14.47 -9.37 11.47
N ILE A 31 13.55 -9.97 10.72
CA ILE A 31 12.94 -11.26 11.11
C ILE A 31 13.89 -12.46 10.95
N ASN A 32 14.99 -12.31 10.19
CA ASN A 32 15.98 -13.37 9.97
C ASN A 32 17.19 -13.24 10.91
N ARG A 33 17.16 -12.31 11.88
CA ARG A 33 18.17 -12.25 12.95
C ARG A 33 17.82 -13.24 14.04
N ASP A 34 18.85 -13.83 14.65
CA ASP A 34 18.69 -14.68 15.84
C ASP A 34 18.20 -13.87 17.06
N ASP A 35 18.44 -12.56 17.06
CA ASP A 35 18.16 -11.60 18.13
C ASP A 35 17.16 -10.51 17.71
N VAL A 36 15.95 -10.91 17.32
CA VAL A 36 14.91 -9.94 16.90
C VAL A 36 14.62 -8.92 18.01
N ASP A 37 14.90 -7.64 17.75
CA ASP A 37 14.48 -6.54 18.61
C ASP A 37 13.01 -6.20 18.36
N ILE A 38 12.21 -6.25 19.43
CA ILE A 38 10.78 -5.91 19.37
C ILE A 38 10.59 -4.45 18.93
N ASN A 39 11.49 -3.54 19.32
CA ASN A 39 11.36 -2.12 18.96
C ASN A 39 11.49 -1.90 17.45
N ASP A 40 12.43 -2.60 16.80
CA ASP A 40 12.60 -2.56 15.34
C ASP A 40 11.32 -3.04 14.63
N LEU A 41 10.71 -4.12 15.15
CA LEU A 41 9.47 -4.65 14.59
C LEU A 41 8.30 -3.67 14.79
N GLU A 42 8.17 -3.06 15.96
CA GLU A 42 7.13 -2.06 16.21
C GLU A 42 7.28 -0.82 15.32
N GLU A 43 8.52 -0.36 15.06
CA GLU A 43 8.76 0.77 14.16
C GLU A 43 8.37 0.43 12.72
N LEU A 44 8.70 -0.78 12.25
CA LEU A 44 8.26 -1.27 10.95
C LEU A 44 6.73 -1.37 10.84
N LEU A 45 6.07 -1.90 11.88
CA LEU A 45 4.60 -1.98 11.91
C LEU A 45 3.98 -0.58 11.86
N ARG A 46 4.49 0.38 12.65
CA ARG A 46 4.06 1.78 12.60
C ARG A 46 4.26 2.41 11.22
N PHE A 47 5.37 2.09 10.54
CA PHE A 47 5.60 2.52 9.18
C PHE A 47 4.55 1.95 8.21
N PHE A 48 4.29 0.63 8.25
CA PHE A 48 3.30 0.01 7.36
C PHE A 48 1.89 0.55 7.60
N GLU A 49 1.51 0.78 8.87
CA GLU A 49 0.23 1.39 9.20
C GLU A 49 0.14 2.84 8.70
N THR A 50 1.13 3.67 8.99
CA THR A 50 1.05 5.10 8.69
C THR A 50 1.26 5.40 7.21
N PHE A 51 2.28 4.82 6.60
CA PHE A 51 2.66 5.11 5.23
C PHE A 51 1.86 4.27 4.24
N VAL A 52 1.88 2.95 4.37
CA VAL A 52 1.23 2.08 3.38
C VAL A 52 -0.29 2.20 3.45
N ASN A 53 -0.88 2.05 4.64
CA ASN A 53 -2.32 2.17 4.78
C ASN A 53 -2.80 3.62 4.76
N GLY A 54 -2.10 4.53 5.45
CA GLY A 54 -2.52 5.93 5.60
C GLY A 54 -2.23 6.84 4.41
N CYS A 55 -1.24 6.52 3.56
CA CYS A 55 -0.84 7.36 2.43
C CYS A 55 -0.98 6.65 1.08
N HIS A 56 -0.26 5.54 0.89
CA HIS A 56 -0.21 4.83 -0.41
C HIS A 56 -1.59 4.29 -0.82
N HIS A 57 -2.21 3.44 0.02
CA HIS A 57 -3.52 2.86 -0.27
C HIS A 57 -4.62 3.92 -0.38
N VAL A 58 -4.54 5.03 0.36
CA VAL A 58 -5.54 6.11 0.24
C VAL A 58 -5.53 6.72 -1.16
N LYS A 59 -4.36 6.90 -1.77
CA LYS A 59 -4.25 7.39 -3.16
C LYS A 59 -4.84 6.41 -4.16
N GLU A 60 -4.61 5.13 -3.96
CA GLU A 60 -5.16 4.08 -4.80
C GLU A 60 -6.69 4.00 -4.67
N GLU A 61 -7.18 3.77 -3.46
CA GLU A 61 -8.59 3.49 -3.17
C GLU A 61 -9.50 4.72 -3.37
N ARG A 62 -9.02 5.93 -3.08
CA ARG A 62 -9.86 7.14 -3.19
C ARG A 62 -9.71 7.87 -4.52
N ILE A 63 -8.66 7.61 -5.30
CA ILE A 63 -8.38 8.39 -6.51
C ILE A 63 -8.17 7.47 -7.72
N LEU A 64 -7.15 6.62 -7.69
CA LEU A 64 -6.77 5.83 -8.88
C LEU A 64 -7.84 4.80 -9.23
N PHE A 65 -8.27 3.97 -8.28
CA PHE A 65 -9.23 2.89 -8.51
C PHE A 65 -10.61 3.41 -8.94
N PRO A 66 -11.19 4.45 -8.32
CA PRO A 66 -12.43 5.05 -8.83
C PRO A 66 -12.27 5.59 -10.26
N ALA A 67 -11.14 6.24 -10.57
CA ALA A 67 -10.90 6.75 -11.92
C ALA A 67 -10.77 5.63 -12.96
N LEU A 68 -10.11 4.52 -12.62
CA LEU A 68 -9.97 3.34 -13.50
C LEU A 68 -11.30 2.62 -13.71
N ASN A 69 -12.11 2.46 -12.66
CA ASN A 69 -13.45 1.85 -12.76
C ASN A 69 -14.37 2.66 -13.68
N LEU A 70 -14.32 4.00 -13.60
CA LEU A 70 -15.12 4.86 -14.48
C LEU A 70 -14.66 4.80 -15.94
N ALA A 71 -13.39 4.48 -16.19
CA ALA A 71 -12.80 4.59 -17.52
C ALA A 71 -12.69 3.26 -18.28
N LEU A 72 -12.51 2.11 -17.60
CA LEU A 72 -11.91 0.95 -18.28
C LEU A 72 -12.59 -0.42 -18.04
N PHE A 73 -13.30 -0.71 -16.93
CA PHE A 73 -13.78 -2.09 -16.65
C PHE A 73 -15.06 -2.21 -15.79
N LEU A 74 -15.78 -3.34 -15.93
CA LEU A 74 -16.74 -3.82 -14.92
C LEU A 74 -15.96 -4.26 -13.68
N PHE A 75 -16.27 -3.66 -12.53
CA PHE A 75 -15.51 -3.78 -11.28
C PHE A 75 -15.17 -5.23 -10.89
N GLU A 76 -16.16 -6.13 -10.84
CA GLU A 76 -16.03 -7.51 -10.33
C GLU A 76 -15.04 -8.42 -11.08
N ARG A 77 -14.56 -8.02 -12.26
CA ARG A 77 -13.54 -8.76 -13.03
C ARG A 77 -12.30 -7.94 -13.35
N SER A 78 -12.18 -6.78 -12.73
CA SER A 78 -11.04 -5.89 -12.94
C SER A 78 -9.86 -6.28 -12.05
N PRO A 79 -8.61 -6.02 -12.49
CA PRO A 79 -7.45 -6.12 -11.60
C PRO A 79 -7.60 -5.29 -10.32
N VAL A 80 -8.37 -4.19 -10.38
CA VAL A 80 -8.69 -3.34 -9.23
C VAL A 80 -9.48 -4.09 -8.16
N TYR A 81 -10.38 -5.02 -8.51
CA TYR A 81 -11.12 -5.81 -7.54
C TYR A 81 -10.21 -6.67 -6.67
N VAL A 82 -9.21 -7.31 -7.27
CA VAL A 82 -8.19 -8.09 -6.56
C VAL A 82 -7.40 -7.17 -5.63
N MET A 83 -6.96 -6.01 -6.16
CA MET A 83 -6.20 -5.02 -5.39
C MET A 83 -6.99 -4.35 -4.26
N VAL A 84 -8.32 -4.37 -4.25
CA VAL A 84 -9.12 -3.84 -3.12
C VAL A 84 -9.45 -4.94 -2.10
N SER A 85 -9.65 -6.17 -2.58
CA SER A 85 -10.11 -7.29 -1.77
C SER A 85 -8.98 -7.96 -0.98
N GLU A 86 -7.78 -8.07 -1.57
CA GLU A 86 -6.62 -8.74 -0.95
C GLU A 86 -5.92 -7.92 0.14
N PRO A 87 -5.72 -6.58 0.03
CA PRO A 87 -5.13 -5.78 1.10
C PRO A 87 -5.97 -5.75 2.38
N GLY A 88 -7.26 -6.13 2.32
CA GLY A 88 -8.07 -6.40 3.50
C GLY A 88 -7.41 -7.41 4.45
N ILE A 89 -6.80 -8.47 3.90
CA ILE A 89 -6.13 -9.52 4.68
C ILE A 89 -4.85 -8.98 5.33
N ALA A 90 -4.02 -8.25 4.60
CA ALA A 90 -2.82 -7.62 5.16
C ALA A 90 -3.15 -6.60 6.26
N ARG A 91 -4.21 -5.79 6.07
CA ARG A 91 -4.71 -4.86 7.09
C ARG A 91 -5.24 -5.57 8.34
N CYS A 92 -5.82 -6.76 8.21
CA CYS A 92 -6.21 -7.58 9.35
C CYS A 92 -5.00 -8.10 10.13
N LEU A 93 -3.92 -8.47 9.45
CA LEU A 93 -2.71 -9.00 10.08
C LEU A 93 -1.87 -7.95 10.84
N ILE A 94 -1.96 -6.67 10.44
CA ILE A 94 -1.25 -5.56 11.10
C ILE A 94 -2.05 -4.98 12.30
N ARG A 95 -3.34 -5.31 12.42
CA ARG A 95 -4.24 -4.79 13.47
C ARG A 95 -4.34 -5.67 14.73
N ILE A 96 -3.52 -6.72 14.84
CA ILE A 96 -3.48 -7.65 15.98
C ILE A 96 -2.45 -7.16 16.99
#